data_AF-A0AAX4L4C6-F1
#
_entry.id   AF-A0AAX4L4C6-F1
#
_cell.length_a   1.000
_cell.length_b   1.000
_cell.length_c   1.000
_cell.angle_alpha   90.00
_cell.angle_beta   90.00
_cell.angle_gamma   90.00
#
_symmetry.space_group_name_H-M   'P 1'
#
loop_
_entity.id
_entity.type
_entity.pdbx_description
1 polymer ?
#
loop_
_entity_poly.entity_id
_entity_poly.type
_entity_poly.pdbx_seq_one_letter_code
_entity_poly.pdbx_strand_id
1 'polypeptide(L)'
;MNSNITLNFNSSSILVNAYVLAPYSYSIFINGNETNKVNLSLENVTYLDLNVTVIPQYAYLRVNVIGRGTVYMELYNGTIISVTNSSLIKLYNGSSILLEADGSLLNWSNGASNAMLWYNVNGNSTITAFFGSSGVVQSNGNIKPTINYTEIGLSLFAIGFFLLYKIYSKRDQDTNS
;
A
#
# COMPACT_ATOMS: atom_id res chain seq x y z
N MET A 1 -16.77 11.22 -4.90
CA MET A 1 -17.98 11.42 -5.73
C MET A 1 -19.17 11.36 -4.79
N ASN A 2 -19.93 12.43 -4.66
CA ASN A 2 -21.22 12.40 -3.96
C ASN A 2 -22.26 12.09 -5.03
N SER A 3 -22.71 10.83 -5.09
CA SER A 3 -23.77 10.42 -6.01
C SER A 3 -24.97 9.99 -5.17
N ASN A 4 -26.04 10.78 -5.23
CA ASN A 4 -27.33 10.36 -4.70
C ASN A 4 -27.89 9.30 -5.66
N ILE A 5 -28.26 8.14 -5.12
CA ILE A 5 -28.83 7.03 -5.88
C ILE A 5 -30.18 6.72 -5.26
N THR A 6 -31.22 6.65 -6.08
CA THR A 6 -32.54 6.17 -5.67
C THR A 6 -32.70 4.73 -6.13
N LEU A 7 -33.09 3.86 -5.22
CA LEU A 7 -33.34 2.44 -5.48
C LEU A 7 -34.78 2.12 -5.08
N ASN A 8 -35.49 1.41 -5.94
CA ASN A 8 -36.88 0.99 -5.69
C ASN A 8 -36.90 -0.45 -5.20
N PHE A 9 -37.64 -0.71 -4.12
CA PHE A 9 -37.74 -2.03 -3.50
C PHE A 9 -39.20 -2.38 -3.24
N ASN A 10 -39.55 -3.65 -3.42
CA ASN A 10 -40.88 -4.20 -3.13
C ASN A 10 -40.91 -5.01 -1.83
N SER A 11 -39.93 -4.81 -0.95
CA SER A 11 -39.75 -5.57 0.29
C SER A 11 -40.05 -4.71 1.50
N SER A 12 -40.64 -5.30 2.54
CA SER A 12 -40.94 -4.62 3.81
C SER A 12 -39.70 -4.44 4.69
N SER A 13 -38.59 -5.13 4.41
CA SER A 13 -37.31 -4.94 5.10
C SER A 13 -36.14 -5.04 4.13
N ILE A 14 -35.09 -4.27 4.40
CA ILE A 14 -33.87 -4.23 3.60
C ILE A 14 -32.67 -4.26 4.52
N LEU A 15 -31.75 -5.19 4.26
CA LEU A 15 -30.43 -5.16 4.86
C LEU A 15 -29.48 -4.35 3.98
N VAL A 16 -28.93 -3.28 4.55
CA VAL A 16 -27.90 -2.47 3.90
C VAL A 16 -26.55 -2.79 4.52
N ASN A 17 -25.59 -3.13 3.66
CA ASN A 17 -24.19 -3.25 4.02
C ASN A 17 -23.38 -2.24 3.20
N ALA A 18 -22.49 -1.52 3.86
CA ALA A 18 -21.59 -0.56 3.24
C ALA A 18 -20.14 -1.01 3.41
N TYR A 19 -19.37 -0.95 2.33
CA TYR A 19 -17.95 -1.30 2.31
C TYR A 19 -17.20 -0.24 1.52
N VAL A 20 -15.96 0.04 1.93
CA VAL A 20 -15.08 0.97 1.22
C VAL A 20 -13.96 0.16 0.60
N LEU A 21 -13.79 0.30 -0.71
CA LEU A 21 -12.68 -0.30 -1.45
C LEU A 21 -11.47 0.64 -1.41
N ALA A 22 -10.93 0.88 -0.22
CA ALA A 22 -9.75 1.71 -0.01
C ALA A 22 -8.68 0.92 0.76
N PRO A 23 -7.38 1.15 0.49
CA PRO A 23 -6.29 0.48 1.20
C PRO A 23 -6.07 1.03 2.62
N TYR A 24 -6.78 2.09 3.01
CA TYR A 24 -6.60 2.80 4.28
C TYR A 24 -7.80 2.61 5.20
N SER A 25 -7.61 2.86 6.50
CA SER A 25 -8.67 2.77 7.50
C SER A 25 -9.70 3.91 7.37
N TYR A 26 -10.96 3.58 7.66
CA TYR A 26 -12.10 4.47 7.56
C TYR A 26 -13.14 4.14 8.63
N SER A 27 -13.97 5.12 8.96
CA SER A 27 -15.22 4.93 9.70
C SER A 27 -16.39 5.12 8.76
N ILE A 28 -17.32 4.17 8.75
CA ILE A 28 -18.58 4.26 7.99
C ILE A 28 -19.67 4.68 8.96
N PHE A 29 -20.43 5.69 8.57
CA PHE A 29 -21.61 6.13 9.26
C PHE A 29 -22.83 5.90 8.39
N ILE A 30 -23.82 5.18 8.91
CA ILE A 30 -25.13 5.04 8.28
C ILE A 30 -26.15 5.77 9.15
N ASN A 31 -26.80 6.78 8.57
CA ASN A 31 -27.72 7.69 9.27
C ASN A 31 -27.11 8.31 10.55
N GLY A 32 -25.81 8.62 10.51
CA GLY A 32 -25.07 9.22 11.62
C GLY A 32 -24.52 8.25 12.66
N ASN A 33 -24.90 6.96 12.63
CA ASN A 33 -24.35 5.95 13.52
C ASN A 33 -23.13 5.28 12.89
N GLU A 34 -22.04 5.13 13.66
CA GLU A 34 -20.84 4.41 13.21
C GLU A 34 -21.15 2.91 13.08
N THR A 35 -21.53 2.50 11.88
CA THR A 35 -21.84 1.12 11.54
C THR A 35 -21.67 0.93 10.03
N ASN A 36 -21.25 -0.27 9.64
CA ASN A 36 -21.22 -0.68 8.24
C ASN A 36 -22.47 -1.46 7.83
N LYS A 37 -23.42 -1.66 8.75
CA LYS A 37 -24.59 -2.51 8.55
C LYS A 37 -25.82 -1.94 9.26
N VAL A 38 -26.95 -1.91 8.56
CA VAL A 38 -28.24 -1.54 9.15
C VAL A 38 -29.36 -2.39 8.53
N ASN A 39 -30.34 -2.76 9.36
CA ASN A 39 -31.60 -3.33 8.88
C ASN A 39 -32.66 -2.23 8.89
N LEU A 40 -33.29 -2.00 7.74
CA LEU A 40 -34.29 -0.95 7.54
C LEU A 40 -35.65 -1.61 7.40
N SER A 41 -36.64 -1.15 8.16
CA SER A 41 -38.05 -1.52 7.98
C SER A 41 -38.75 -0.46 7.14
N LEU A 42 -39.46 -0.93 6.11
CA LEU A 42 -40.21 -0.13 5.14
C LEU A 42 -41.73 -0.29 5.29
N GLU A 43 -42.20 -0.95 6.35
CA GLU A 43 -43.60 -1.41 6.48
C GLU A 43 -44.65 -0.30 6.34
N ASN A 44 -44.30 0.98 6.54
CA ASN A 44 -45.22 2.11 6.39
C ASN A 44 -44.60 3.37 5.75
N VAL A 45 -43.56 3.21 4.92
CA VAL A 45 -42.88 4.35 4.28
C VAL A 45 -42.75 4.16 2.77
N THR A 46 -43.11 5.20 2.02
CA THR A 46 -42.97 5.25 0.56
C THR A 46 -41.58 5.70 0.10
N TYR A 47 -40.86 6.40 0.98
CA TYR A 47 -39.47 6.82 0.78
C TYR A 47 -38.72 6.76 2.12
N LEU A 48 -37.43 6.46 2.05
CA LEU A 48 -36.52 6.50 3.19
C LEU A 48 -35.18 7.06 2.71
N ASP A 49 -34.76 8.16 3.32
CA ASP A 49 -33.45 8.71 3.07
C ASP A 49 -32.40 7.94 3.85
N LEU A 50 -31.43 7.41 3.12
CA LEU A 50 -30.26 6.74 3.69
C LEU A 50 -29.04 7.63 3.45
N ASN A 51 -28.47 8.17 4.52
CA ASN A 51 -27.22 8.88 4.45
C ASN A 51 -26.07 7.95 4.82
N VAL A 52 -25.20 7.65 3.86
CA VAL A 52 -23.96 6.91 4.09
C VAL A 52 -22.79 7.88 3.99
N THR A 53 -22.12 8.12 5.12
CA THR A 53 -20.95 8.99 5.20
C THR A 53 -19.71 8.13 5.48
N VAL A 54 -18.65 8.35 4.72
CA VAL A 54 -17.36 7.68 4.91
C VAL A 54 -16.34 8.71 5.33
N ILE A 55 -15.70 8.49 6.49
CA ILE A 55 -14.69 9.39 7.03
C ILE A 55 -13.34 8.64 7.06
N PRO A 56 -12.31 9.11 6.33
CA PRO A 56 -10.98 8.55 6.43
C PRO A 56 -10.40 8.73 7.83
N GLN A 57 -9.72 7.71 8.33
CA GLN A 57 -8.97 7.81 9.58
C GLN A 57 -7.53 8.24 9.28
N TYR A 58 -7.00 9.13 10.11
CA TYR A 58 -5.63 9.61 9.99
C TYR A 58 -4.79 9.16 11.18
N ALA A 59 -3.50 9.02 10.93
CA ALA A 59 -2.48 8.69 11.92
C ALA A 59 -1.30 9.64 11.79
N TYR A 60 -0.57 9.83 12.89
CA TYR A 60 0.67 10.59 12.90
C TYR A 60 1.86 9.66 12.99
N LEU A 61 2.76 9.77 12.01
CA LEU A 61 4.06 9.09 12.02
C LEU A 61 5.14 10.11 12.38
N ARG A 62 5.88 9.82 13.44
CA ARG A 62 7.13 10.52 13.76
C ARG A 62 8.31 9.75 13.17
N VAL A 63 9.11 10.41 12.35
CA VAL A 63 10.39 9.88 11.88
C VAL A 63 11.50 10.65 12.56
N ASN A 64 12.37 9.95 13.28
CA ASN A 64 13.54 10.52 13.92
C ASN A 64 14.82 10.01 13.24
N VAL A 65 15.82 10.87 13.19
CA VAL A 65 17.15 10.61 12.68
C VAL A 65 18.15 10.97 13.76
N ILE A 66 18.92 9.98 14.20
CA ILE A 66 19.97 10.15 15.19
C ILE A 66 21.30 9.86 14.50
N GLY A 67 22.23 10.82 14.58
CA GLY A 67 23.53 10.72 13.91
C GLY A 67 23.58 11.52 12.61
N ARG A 68 24.55 11.19 11.74
CA ARG A 68 24.81 11.92 10.49
C ARG A 68 24.29 11.11 9.30
N GLY A 69 23.00 11.26 9.02
CA GLY A 69 22.34 10.67 7.87
C GLY A 69 21.06 11.41 7.52
N THR A 70 20.41 10.96 6.46
CA THR A 70 19.12 11.46 6.00
C THR A 70 18.18 10.28 5.79
N VAL A 71 16.90 10.44 6.11
CA VAL A 71 15.85 9.50 5.74
C VAL A 71 14.95 10.15 4.70
N TYR A 72 14.80 9.51 3.55
CA TYR A 72 13.79 9.86 2.55
C TYR A 72 12.55 9.00 2.77
N MET A 73 11.40 9.65 2.86
CA MET A 73 10.09 9.01 2.94
C MET A 73 9.37 9.20 1.63
N GLU A 74 9.10 8.11 0.92
CA GLU A 74 8.25 8.10 -0.27
C GLU A 74 6.82 7.71 0.13
N LEU A 75 5.89 8.61 -0.13
CA LEU A 75 4.45 8.42 0.08
C LEU A 75 3.82 7.76 -1.15
N TYR A 76 2.65 7.13 -0.97
CA TYR A 76 1.93 6.43 -2.04
C TYR A 76 1.60 7.32 -3.26
N ASN A 77 1.46 8.64 -3.06
CA ASN A 77 1.23 9.60 -4.14
C ASN A 77 2.52 10.02 -4.88
N GLY A 78 3.66 9.37 -4.59
CA GLY A 78 4.98 9.69 -5.14
C GLY A 78 5.67 10.89 -4.50
N THR A 79 5.08 11.51 -3.48
CA THR A 79 5.73 12.63 -2.76
C THR A 79 6.90 12.08 -1.94
N ILE A 80 8.06 12.73 -2.03
CA ILE A 80 9.25 12.39 -1.25
C ILE A 80 9.51 13.48 -0.20
N ILE A 81 9.71 13.07 1.04
CA ILE A 81 10.02 13.95 2.17
C ILE A 81 11.40 13.57 2.73
N SER A 82 12.35 14.50 2.74
CA SER A 82 13.65 14.32 3.38
C SER A 82 13.60 14.70 4.86
N VAL A 83 14.15 13.85 5.73
CA VAL A 83 14.20 14.03 7.18
C VAL A 83 15.66 13.90 7.64
N THR A 84 16.20 14.95 8.25
CA THR A 84 17.60 14.98 8.75
C THR A 84 17.70 15.04 10.28
N ASN A 85 16.59 15.27 10.98
CA ASN A 85 16.55 15.30 12.45
C ASN A 85 15.25 14.66 12.99
N SER A 86 14.13 15.35 12.87
CA SER A 86 12.82 14.80 13.25
C SER A 86 11.72 15.47 12.44
N SER A 87 10.78 14.66 11.97
CA SER A 87 9.57 15.13 11.28
C SER A 87 8.36 14.39 11.83
N LEU A 88 7.25 15.10 11.99
CA LEU A 88 5.93 14.52 12.30
C LEU A 88 5.03 14.69 11.08
N ILE A 89 4.60 13.57 10.48
CA ILE A 89 3.82 13.56 9.25
C ILE A 89 2.43 12.99 9.56
N LYS A 90 1.39 13.67 9.07
CA LYS A 90 0.01 13.17 9.10
C LYS A 90 -0.27 12.37 7.83
N LEU A 91 -0.71 11.12 7.99
CA LEU A 91 -0.97 10.17 6.91
C LEU A 91 -2.34 9.51 7.12
N TYR A 92 -2.87 8.83 6.10
CA TYR A 92 -4.01 7.95 6.32
C TYR A 92 -3.58 6.76 7.19
N ASN A 93 -4.41 6.40 8.17
CA ASN A 93 -4.18 5.20 8.97
C ASN A 93 -4.23 3.96 8.06
N GLY A 94 -3.29 3.03 8.23
CA GLY A 94 -3.08 1.89 7.33
C GLY A 94 -2.25 2.19 6.08
N SER A 95 -1.70 3.41 5.93
CA SER A 95 -0.81 3.73 4.80
C SER A 95 0.47 2.89 4.87
N SER A 96 0.91 2.38 3.72
CA SER A 96 2.26 1.85 3.54
C SER A 96 3.14 2.92 2.91
N ILE A 97 4.32 3.13 3.50
CA ILE A 97 5.32 4.08 3.02
C ILE A 97 6.66 3.38 2.83
N LEU A 98 7.48 3.90 1.94
CA LEU A 98 8.87 3.48 1.79
C LEU A 98 9.78 4.48 2.49
N LEU A 99 10.66 3.96 3.34
CA LEU A 99 11.72 4.73 3.99
C LEU A 99 13.06 4.29 3.41
N GLU A 100 13.88 5.25 3.00
CA GLU A 100 15.24 5.04 2.50
C GLU A 100 16.22 5.86 3.36
N ALA A 101 17.19 5.18 3.95
CA ALA A 101 18.26 5.79 4.72
C ALA A 101 19.48 6.04 3.83
N ASP A 102 19.93 7.29 3.81
CA ASP A 102 21.15 7.73 3.15
C ASP A 102 22.19 8.12 4.22
N GLY A 103 23.29 7.35 4.26
CA GLY A 103 24.35 7.46 5.25
C GLY A 103 24.73 6.10 5.86
N SER A 104 25.59 6.13 6.89
CA SER A 104 26.01 4.92 7.62
C SER A 104 24.92 4.44 8.60
N LEU A 105 23.80 3.95 8.07
CA LEU A 105 22.72 3.39 8.89
C LEU A 105 23.25 2.20 9.71
N LEU A 106 23.02 2.23 11.01
CA LEU A 106 23.27 1.12 11.92
C LEU A 106 22.04 0.21 11.98
N ASN A 107 20.90 0.83 12.31
CA ASN A 107 19.62 0.16 12.41
C ASN A 107 18.46 1.17 12.45
N TRP A 108 17.27 0.64 12.20
CA TRP A 108 15.99 1.25 12.51
C TRP A 108 15.53 0.81 13.90
N SER A 109 14.62 1.56 14.52
CA SER A 109 14.08 1.24 15.85
C SER A 109 13.24 -0.04 15.88
N ASN A 110 12.83 -0.57 14.74
CA ASN A 110 12.20 -1.89 14.63
C ASN A 110 13.22 -3.04 14.48
N GLY A 111 14.52 -2.74 14.56
CA GLY A 111 15.61 -3.72 14.45
C GLY A 111 16.09 -4.01 13.03
N ALA A 112 15.44 -3.48 12.00
CA ALA A 112 15.93 -3.64 10.62
C ALA A 112 17.27 -2.89 10.43
N SER A 113 18.17 -3.43 9.62
CA SER A 113 19.46 -2.78 9.27
C SER A 113 19.58 -2.45 7.78
N ASN A 114 18.58 -2.83 6.98
CA ASN A 114 18.54 -2.48 5.56
C ASN A 114 18.31 -0.98 5.39
N ALA A 115 19.00 -0.37 4.42
CA ALA A 115 18.80 1.05 4.08
C ALA A 115 17.36 1.34 3.65
N MET A 116 16.67 0.36 3.06
CA MET A 116 15.26 0.48 2.66
C MET A 116 14.34 -0.28 3.61
N LEU A 117 13.23 0.35 3.99
CA LEU A 117 12.22 -0.20 4.90
C LEU A 117 10.82 0.17 4.41
N TRP A 118 9.99 -0.84 4.10
CA TRP A 118 8.55 -0.67 4.01
C TRP A 118 7.95 -0.57 5.40
N TYR A 119 7.21 0.49 5.66
CA TYR A 119 6.62 0.76 6.97
C TYR A 119 5.12 0.98 6.85
N ASN A 120 4.34 0.22 7.64
CA ASN A 120 2.88 0.36 7.71
C ASN A 120 2.50 1.24 8.90
N VAL A 121 1.82 2.35 8.62
CA VAL A 121 1.39 3.33 9.62
C VAL A 121 0.06 2.88 10.22
N ASN A 122 0.13 2.06 11.25
CA ASN A 122 -1.04 1.56 11.98
C ASN A 122 -1.22 2.34 13.29
N GLY A 123 -2.04 3.37 13.24
CA GLY A 123 -2.20 4.33 14.33
C GLY A 123 -1.00 5.26 14.49
N ASN A 124 -1.00 6.04 15.56
CA ASN A 124 0.11 6.94 15.85
C ASN A 124 1.36 6.14 16.18
N SER A 125 2.45 6.38 15.46
CA SER A 125 3.65 5.59 15.59
C SER A 125 4.92 6.42 15.43
N THR A 126 6.05 5.80 15.79
CA THR A 126 7.37 6.42 15.69
C THR A 126 8.35 5.40 15.13
N ILE A 127 9.18 5.83 14.19
CA ILE A 127 10.32 5.07 13.69
C ILE A 127 11.56 5.95 13.78
N THR A 128 12.65 5.39 14.28
CA THR A 128 13.94 6.10 14.41
C THR A 128 15.00 5.39 13.59
N ALA A 129 15.74 6.14 12.78
CA ALA A 129 16.94 5.67 12.12
C ALA A 129 18.18 6.11 12.92
N PHE A 130 19.04 5.16 13.25
CA PHE A 130 20.29 5.41 13.96
C PHE A 130 21.44 5.30 12.97
N PHE A 131 22.22 6.37 12.83
CA PHE A 131 23.37 6.48 11.95
C PHE A 131 24.66 6.57 12.76
N GLY A 132 25.68 5.86 12.31
CA GLY A 132 27.03 5.92 12.88
C GLY A 132 27.76 7.21 12.46
N SER A 133 28.75 7.60 13.25
CA SER A 133 29.77 8.57 12.84
C SER A 133 30.62 7.95 11.73
N SER A 134 30.61 8.53 10.54
CA SER A 134 31.34 8.05 9.36
C SER A 134 32.79 7.66 9.70
N GLY A 135 33.10 6.38 9.50
CA GLY A 135 34.36 5.75 9.88
C GLY A 135 34.33 4.23 9.71
N VAL A 136 33.14 3.63 9.66
CA VAL A 136 32.96 2.23 9.25
C VAL A 136 32.19 2.20 7.93
N VAL A 137 32.93 2.10 6.83
CA VAL A 137 32.40 1.51 5.60
C VAL A 137 32.10 0.04 5.94
N GLN A 138 30.90 -0.25 6.44
CA GLN A 138 30.34 -1.57 6.21
C GLN A 138 29.88 -1.56 4.76
N SER A 139 30.80 -1.99 3.88
CA SER A 139 30.51 -2.37 2.51
C SER A 139 29.59 -3.58 2.52
N ASN A 140 28.32 -3.39 2.84
CA ASN A 140 27.27 -4.26 2.32
C ASN A 140 26.74 -3.51 1.10
N GLY A 141 27.28 -3.90 -0.05
CA GLY A 141 27.19 -3.16 -1.30
C GLY A 141 25.79 -2.67 -1.62
N ASN A 142 25.73 -1.45 -2.15
CA ASN A 142 24.61 -0.98 -2.95
C ASN A 142 24.42 -1.94 -4.13
N ILE A 143 23.65 -3.00 -3.93
CA ILE A 143 22.91 -3.61 -5.02
C ILE A 143 21.57 -2.89 -5.03
N LYS A 144 21.51 -1.72 -5.67
CA LYS A 144 20.28 -1.40 -6.40
C LYS A 144 20.07 -2.61 -7.31
N PRO A 145 18.96 -3.35 -7.25
CA PRO A 145 18.69 -4.34 -8.27
C PRO A 145 18.60 -3.55 -9.58
N THR A 146 19.69 -3.57 -10.34
CA THR A 146 19.70 -3.03 -11.69
C THR A 146 19.02 -4.13 -12.48
N ILE A 147 17.71 -4.02 -12.63
CA ILE A 147 16.93 -4.94 -13.42
C ILE A 147 17.46 -4.80 -14.85
N ASN A 148 18.26 -5.75 -15.30
CA ASN A 148 18.73 -5.80 -16.67
C ASN A 148 17.57 -6.29 -17.55
N TYR A 149 16.74 -5.35 -18.01
CA TYR A 149 15.59 -5.62 -18.87
C TYR A 149 16.01 -6.33 -20.18
N THR A 150 17.27 -6.23 -20.59
CA THR A 150 17.81 -6.94 -21.75
C THR A 150 17.97 -8.44 -21.46
N GLU A 151 18.48 -8.82 -20.28
CA GLU A 151 18.61 -10.24 -19.88
C GLU A 151 17.26 -10.90 -19.62
N ILE A 152 16.33 -10.16 -19.00
CA ILE A 152 14.95 -10.63 -18.81
C ILE A 152 14.24 -10.77 -20.16
N GLY A 153 14.43 -9.78 -21.05
CA GLY A 153 13.92 -9.82 -22.42
C GLY A 153 14.43 -11.03 -23.19
N LEU A 154 15.74 -11.28 -23.19
CA LEU A 154 16.35 -12.43 -23.87
C LEU A 154 15.89 -13.77 -23.28
N SER A 155 15.72 -13.85 -21.97
CA SER A 155 15.25 -15.06 -21.28
C SER A 155 13.79 -15.39 -21.62
N LEU A 156 12.91 -14.38 -21.67
CA LEU A 156 11.52 -14.53 -22.10
C LEU A 156 11.43 -14.90 -23.59
N PHE A 157 12.29 -14.34 -24.44
CA PHE A 157 12.40 -14.71 -25.85
C PHE A 157 12.83 -16.18 -26.03
N ALA A 158 13.81 -16.65 -25.25
CA ALA A 158 14.27 -18.04 -25.30
C ALA A 158 13.18 -19.04 -24.86
N ILE A 159 12.44 -18.72 -23.79
CA ILE A 159 11.30 -19.53 -23.32
C ILE A 159 10.20 -19.55 -24.40
N GLY A 160 9.91 -18.41 -25.02
CA GLY A 160 8.96 -18.32 -26.14
C GLY A 160 9.34 -19.20 -27.32
N PHE A 161 10.60 -19.16 -27.75
CA PHE A 161 11.12 -20.02 -28.83
C PHE A 161 11.08 -21.51 -28.48
N PHE A 162 11.44 -21.87 -27.24
CA PHE A 162 11.37 -23.26 -26.79
C PHE A 162 9.95 -23.81 -26.80
N LEU A 163 8.97 -23.02 -26.33
CA LEU A 163 7.56 -23.40 -26.37
C LEU A 163 7.04 -23.52 -27.81
N LEU A 164 7.42 -22.59 -28.68
CA LEU A 164 7.04 -22.62 -30.10
C LEU A 164 7.64 -23.85 -30.80
N TYR A 165 8.93 -24.12 -30.58
CA TYR A 165 9.61 -25.32 -31.08
C TYR A 165 8.92 -26.60 -30.59
N LYS A 166 8.57 -26.69 -29.31
CA LYS A 166 7.88 -27.86 -28.75
C LYS A 166 6.49 -28.07 -29.36
N ILE A 167 5.76 -27.00 -29.65
CA ILE A 167 4.45 -27.08 -30.31
C ILE A 167 4.61 -27.55 -31.75
N TYR A 168 5.56 -26.99 -32.50
CA TYR A 168 5.82 -27.41 -33.89
C TYR A 168 6.33 -28.84 -33.97
N SER A 169 7.27 -29.23 -33.10
CA SER A 169 7.81 -30.59 -33.05
C SER A 169 6.74 -31.64 -32.70
N LYS A 170 5.74 -31.30 -31.87
CA LYS A 170 4.58 -32.16 -31.64
C LYS A 170 3.69 -32.27 -32.87
N ARG A 171 3.47 -31.15 -33.57
CA ARG A 171 2.65 -31.12 -34.79
C ARG A 171 3.24 -32.00 -35.90
N ASP A 172 4.55 -32.02 -36.04
CA ASP A 172 5.25 -32.87 -37.03
C ASP A 172 5.22 -34.37 -36.67
N GLN A 173 5.03 -34.72 -35.39
CA GLN A 173 4.81 -36.10 -34.95
C GLN A 173 3.37 -36.55 -35.23
N ASP A 174 2.38 -35.67 -35.09
CA ASP A 174 0.96 -35.99 -35.32
C ASP A 174 0.58 -36.03 -36.82
N THR A 175 1.35 -35.38 -37.70
CA THR A 175 1.13 -35.43 -39.17
C THR A 175 1.84 -36.58 -39.90
N ASN A 176 2.63 -37.40 -39.19
CA ASN A 176 3.35 -38.56 -39.75
C ASN A 176 2.89 -39.90 -39.14
N SER A 177 1.68 -39.98 -38.60
CA SER A 177 0.97 -41.24 -38.28
C SER A 177 -0.23 -41.45 -39.18
#